data_AF-A0A3L8DMR0-F1
#
_entry.id   AF-A0A3L8DMR0-F1
#
_cell.length_a   1.000
_cell.length_b   1.000
_cell.length_c   1.000
_cell.angle_alpha   90.00
_cell.angle_beta   90.00
_cell.angle_gamma   90.00
#
_symmetry.space_group_name_H-M   'P 1'
#
loop_
_entity.id
_entity.type
_entity.pdbx_description
1 polymer ?
#
loop_
_entity_poly.entity_id
_entity_poly.type
_entity_poly.pdbx_seq_one_letter_code
_entity_poly.pdbx_strand_id
1 'polypeptide(L)'
;MNVPMADDSSETSDESLDATSEKFDPLKALYSSKVQLSSTNVPIYDNIAKFESVLKGICHTQTKRDEPVAEKVPKRRFLPHQAPVTTTRRDPKNVLSKMQKVLGPLEMLYQCMENRMRIRVYTRNARGIRGHVEAYVAAFDKFWNLALEDCFETWSRKVKRKAPALGADAVKVEAAESGVPKAVVRKIDGKTETLERHVPQMLLRGEQVAIIVKIN
;
A
#
# COMPACT_ATOMS: atom_id res chain seq x y z
N MET A 1 21.98 -26.19 23.90
CA MET A 1 23.02 -25.51 23.09
C MET A 1 23.68 -24.49 24.00
N ASN A 2 24.87 -24.82 24.50
CA ASN A 2 25.58 -24.07 25.53
C ASN A 2 26.38 -22.93 24.91
N VAL A 3 26.03 -21.70 25.29
CA VAL A 3 26.95 -20.56 25.30
C VAL A 3 27.38 -20.42 26.77
N PRO A 4 28.69 -20.30 27.09
CA PRO A 4 29.15 -20.34 28.47
C PRO A 4 28.63 -19.12 29.22
N MET A 5 27.98 -19.37 30.36
CA MET A 5 27.65 -18.35 31.36
C MET A 5 28.98 -17.88 31.96
N ALA A 6 29.35 -16.62 31.70
CA ALA A 6 30.43 -15.99 32.43
C ALA A 6 29.94 -15.75 33.86
N ASP A 7 30.51 -16.48 34.82
CA ASP A 7 30.43 -16.17 36.23
C ASP A 7 31.01 -14.76 36.46
N ASP A 8 30.19 -13.80 36.91
CA ASP A 8 30.69 -12.55 37.49
C ASP A 8 30.52 -12.60 39.01
N SER A 9 31.35 -13.40 39.65
CA SER A 9 31.77 -13.18 41.03
C SER A 9 32.90 -12.15 41.03
N SER A 10 32.55 -10.87 40.90
CA SER A 10 33.47 -9.79 41.25
C SER A 10 32.67 -8.65 41.90
N GLU A 11 32.95 -8.38 43.17
CA GLU A 11 32.51 -7.19 43.91
C GLU A 11 33.17 -5.95 43.31
N THR A 12 32.85 -5.65 42.05
CA THR A 12 33.33 -4.46 41.34
C THR A 12 32.19 -3.46 41.29
N SER A 13 32.48 -2.25 41.75
CA SER A 13 31.52 -1.23 42.15
C SER A 13 30.41 -0.97 41.12
N ASP A 14 29.20 -0.70 41.64
CA ASP A 14 28.02 -0.25 40.87
C ASP A 14 28.34 0.99 39.99
N GLU A 15 29.43 1.69 40.28
CA GLU A 15 29.99 2.81 39.50
C GLU A 15 30.32 2.44 38.04
N SER A 16 30.60 1.17 37.72
CA SER A 16 30.89 0.73 36.34
C SER A 16 29.64 0.56 35.49
N LEU A 17 28.47 0.43 36.13
CA LEU A 17 27.15 0.28 35.50
C LEU A 17 26.38 1.59 35.42
N ASP A 18 26.80 2.62 36.17
CA ASP A 18 26.19 3.94 36.16
C ASP A 18 26.63 4.75 34.94
N ALA A 19 25.66 5.12 34.09
CA ALA A 19 25.89 5.89 32.87
C ALA A 19 26.45 7.31 33.12
N THR A 20 26.42 7.80 34.37
CA THR A 20 26.94 9.12 34.75
C THR A 20 28.36 9.10 35.33
N SER A 21 28.93 7.91 35.55
CA SER A 21 30.26 7.71 36.12
C SER A 21 31.38 7.81 35.08
N GLU A 22 32.55 8.32 35.48
CA GLU A 22 33.75 8.40 34.63
C GLU A 22 34.32 7.01 34.27
N LYS A 23 33.97 5.96 35.04
CA LYS A 23 34.44 4.59 34.85
C LYS A 23 33.39 3.67 34.20
N PHE A 24 32.43 4.24 33.48
CA PHE A 24 31.35 3.48 32.85
C PHE A 24 31.86 2.55 31.73
N ASP A 25 31.55 1.26 31.84
CA ASP A 25 31.84 0.27 30.78
C ASP A 25 30.56 -0.08 30.00
N PRO A 26 30.44 0.36 28.73
CA PRO A 26 29.23 0.17 27.94
C PRO A 26 28.96 -1.30 27.60
N LEU A 27 30.01 -2.13 27.46
CA LEU A 27 29.84 -3.54 27.14
C LEU A 27 29.34 -4.30 28.35
N LYS A 28 29.88 -4.02 29.54
CA LYS A 28 29.40 -4.62 30.79
C LYS A 28 27.95 -4.19 31.07
N ALA A 29 27.61 -2.93 30.85
CA ALA A 29 26.25 -2.44 31.01
C ALA A 29 25.25 -3.17 30.08
N LEU A 30 25.58 -3.36 28.80
CA LEU A 30 24.70 -3.99 27.81
C LEU A 30 24.33 -5.44 28.16
N TYR A 31 25.25 -6.20 28.75
CA TYR A 31 25.03 -7.60 29.11
C TYR A 31 24.58 -7.79 30.57
N SER A 32 24.60 -6.74 31.39
CA SER A 32 24.17 -6.81 32.79
C SER A 32 22.66 -6.65 32.93
N SER A 33 22.06 -7.41 33.86
CA SER A 33 20.64 -7.32 34.21
C SER A 33 20.32 -6.27 35.29
N LYS A 34 21.36 -5.59 35.81
CA LYS A 34 21.28 -4.71 36.98
C LYS A 34 21.37 -3.21 36.65
N VAL A 35 21.36 -2.84 35.37
CA VAL A 35 21.45 -1.42 34.98
C VAL A 35 20.24 -0.66 35.52
N GLN A 36 20.49 0.32 36.39
CA GLN A 36 19.48 1.25 36.86
C GLN A 36 19.60 2.54 36.06
N LEU A 37 18.55 2.88 35.30
CA LEU A 37 18.44 4.21 34.71
C LEU A 37 18.18 5.19 35.85
N SER A 38 19.00 6.23 35.97
CA SER A 38 19.01 7.20 37.09
C SER A 38 17.67 7.93 37.31
N SER A 39 16.71 7.80 36.40
CA SER A 39 15.34 8.24 36.60
C SER A 39 14.35 7.17 36.12
N THR A 40 13.40 6.83 36.99
CA THR A 40 12.38 5.80 36.75
C THR A 40 11.39 6.16 35.62
N ASN A 41 11.39 7.41 35.14
CA ASN A 41 10.39 7.94 34.22
C ASN A 41 11.03 8.61 32.98
N VAL A 42 11.93 7.90 32.31
CA VAL A 42 12.52 8.38 31.04
C VAL A 42 11.62 7.96 29.87
N PRO A 43 11.20 8.89 28.99
CA PRO A 43 10.46 8.53 27.80
C PRO A 43 11.34 7.70 26.86
N ILE A 44 10.86 6.50 26.52
CA ILE A 44 11.51 5.63 25.54
C ILE A 44 11.18 6.17 24.14
N TYR A 45 12.21 6.47 23.35
CA TYR A 45 12.06 6.89 21.96
C TYR A 45 12.35 5.72 21.02
N ASP A 46 11.44 5.48 20.08
CA ASP A 46 11.51 4.33 19.16
C ASP A 46 12.65 4.43 18.14
N ASN A 47 13.14 5.65 17.85
CA ASN A 47 14.22 5.87 16.88
C ASN A 47 15.11 7.08 17.25
N ILE A 48 16.34 7.06 16.73
CA ILE A 48 17.35 8.10 16.95
C ILE A 48 16.86 9.47 16.41
N ALA A 49 16.14 9.47 15.29
CA ALA A 49 15.60 10.68 14.69
C ALA A 49 14.59 11.42 15.61
N LYS A 50 13.71 10.69 16.31
CA LYS A 50 12.75 11.25 17.29
C LYS A 50 13.48 11.82 18.49
N PHE A 51 14.52 11.12 18.97
CA PHE A 51 15.38 11.62 20.05
C PHE A 51 16.10 12.92 19.66
N GLU A 52 16.74 12.96 18.49
CA GLU A 52 17.41 14.17 17.99
C GLU A 52 16.44 15.33 17.80
N SER A 53 15.23 15.05 17.32
CA SER A 53 14.20 16.08 17.12
C SER A 53 13.75 16.69 18.44
N VAL A 54 13.62 15.88 19.50
CA VAL A 54 13.31 16.37 20.85
C VAL A 54 14.49 17.17 21.42
N LEU A 55 15.72 16.68 21.30
CA LEU A 55 16.93 17.40 21.73
C LEU A 55 17.08 18.76 21.03
N LYS A 56 16.82 18.81 19.72
CA LYS A 56 16.87 20.03 18.93
C LYS A 56 15.67 20.96 19.19
N GLY A 57 14.69 20.53 20.01
CA GLY A 57 13.48 21.30 20.32
C GLY A 57 12.49 21.40 19.15
N ILE A 58 12.61 20.55 18.13
CA ILE A 58 11.82 20.58 16.89
C ILE A 58 10.59 19.67 17.00
N CYS A 59 10.16 19.27 18.20
CA CYS A 59 9.02 18.37 18.34
C CYS A 59 7.69 19.06 18.01
N HIS A 60 7.22 18.89 16.78
CA HIS A 60 5.78 18.94 16.47
C HIS A 60 5.15 17.65 16.99
N THR A 61 4.82 17.61 18.27
CA THR A 61 3.83 16.66 18.76
C THR A 61 2.52 16.96 18.05
N GLN A 62 2.11 16.10 17.12
CA GLN A 62 0.70 16.06 16.74
C GLN A 62 -0.06 15.56 17.96
N THR A 63 -0.52 16.50 18.79
CA THR A 63 -1.36 16.25 19.94
C THR A 63 -2.63 15.56 19.45
N LYS A 64 -2.75 14.26 19.76
CA LYS A 64 -4.06 13.66 19.96
C LYS A 64 -4.67 14.33 21.20
N ARG A 65 -5.95 14.63 21.06
CA ARG A 65 -6.78 15.53 21.87
C ARG A 65 -6.88 15.08 23.33
N ASP A 66 -6.77 16.03 24.25
CA ASP A 66 -7.44 16.05 25.56
C ASP A 66 -7.70 17.53 25.95
N GLU A 67 -8.96 17.81 26.33
CA GLU A 67 -9.62 19.00 26.96
C GLU A 67 -9.06 20.45 26.85
N PRO A 68 -9.92 21.48 26.68
CA PRO A 68 -9.48 22.87 26.53
C PRO A 68 -9.16 23.52 27.89
N VAL A 69 -7.88 23.58 28.25
CA VAL A 69 -7.40 24.58 29.22
C VAL A 69 -7.45 25.95 28.53
N ALA A 70 -8.21 26.88 29.11
CA ALA A 70 -8.41 28.23 28.61
C ALA A 70 -7.14 29.09 28.77
N GLU A 71 -6.10 28.79 28.00
CA GLU A 71 -4.95 29.67 27.83
C GLU A 71 -5.28 30.72 26.77
N LYS A 72 -5.20 32.00 27.20
CA LYS A 72 -5.41 33.17 26.34
C LYS A 72 -4.26 33.27 25.34
N VAL A 73 -4.40 32.56 24.22
CA VAL A 73 -3.59 32.77 23.02
C VAL A 73 -3.60 34.28 22.70
N PRO A 74 -2.46 34.93 22.40
CA PRO A 74 -2.45 36.33 22.01
C PRO A 74 -3.22 36.48 20.69
N LYS A 75 -4.50 36.84 20.80
CA LYS A 75 -5.33 37.20 19.64
C LYS A 75 -4.76 38.48 19.07
N ARG A 76 -4.11 38.38 17.90
CA ARG A 76 -3.75 39.54 17.07
C ARG A 76 -4.96 40.47 16.96
N ARG A 77 -4.79 41.74 17.33
CA ARG A 77 -5.84 42.78 17.35
C ARG A 77 -6.13 43.31 15.95
N PHE A 78 -6.44 42.42 15.01
CA PHE A 78 -6.93 42.88 13.70
C PHE A 78 -8.34 43.41 13.85
N LEU A 79 -8.62 44.56 13.24
CA LEU A 79 -9.98 45.03 13.05
C LEU A 79 -10.75 44.02 12.17
N PRO A 80 -12.08 43.92 12.28
CA PRO A 80 -12.87 42.88 11.59
C PRO A 80 -12.64 42.81 10.06
N HIS A 81 -12.37 43.95 9.42
CA HIS A 81 -12.03 44.04 7.99
C HIS A 81 -10.56 43.68 7.63
N GLN A 82 -9.67 43.60 8.63
CA GLN A 82 -8.26 43.24 8.50
C GLN A 82 -8.02 41.76 8.83
N ALA A 83 -9.05 41.07 9.33
CA ALA A 83 -8.97 39.64 9.58
C ALA A 83 -8.79 38.89 8.24
N PRO A 84 -8.06 37.77 8.24
CA PRO A 84 -7.98 36.90 7.07
C PRO A 84 -9.40 36.54 6.61
N VAL A 85 -9.68 36.75 5.32
CA VAL A 85 -10.98 36.39 4.74
C VAL A 85 -11.16 34.87 4.91
N THR A 86 -12.17 34.48 5.67
CA THR A 86 -12.53 33.08 5.86
C THR A 86 -13.12 32.56 4.57
N THR A 87 -12.30 31.96 3.72
CA THR A 87 -12.81 31.22 2.57
C THR A 87 -13.54 29.99 3.09
N THR A 88 -14.79 29.79 2.68
CA THR A 88 -15.48 28.51 2.90
C THR A 88 -14.65 27.42 2.22
N ARG A 89 -14.18 26.44 2.99
CA ARG A 89 -13.51 25.27 2.40
C ARG A 89 -14.52 24.58 1.50
N ARG A 90 -14.23 24.55 0.20
CA ARG A 90 -15.03 23.78 -0.76
C ARG A 90 -14.86 22.30 -0.45
N ASP A 91 -15.93 21.52 -0.62
CA ASP A 91 -15.83 20.08 -0.46
C ASP A 91 -14.73 19.51 -1.38
N PRO A 92 -13.94 18.54 -0.89
CA PRO A 92 -12.87 17.95 -1.68
C PRO A 92 -13.46 17.25 -2.91
N LYS A 93 -12.99 17.66 -4.10
CA LYS A 93 -13.45 17.12 -5.38
C LYS A 93 -12.79 15.78 -5.68
N ASN A 94 -13.29 14.72 -5.05
CA ASN A 94 -12.78 13.36 -5.19
C ASN A 94 -13.37 12.64 -6.42
N VAL A 95 -12.70 11.59 -6.90
CA VAL A 95 -13.19 10.77 -8.03
C VAL A 95 -14.57 10.17 -7.71
N LEU A 96 -14.77 9.67 -6.49
CA LEU A 96 -16.06 9.13 -6.03
C LEU A 96 -17.19 10.17 -6.14
N SER A 97 -16.93 11.42 -5.71
CA SER A 97 -17.90 12.52 -5.82
C SER A 97 -18.19 12.92 -7.27
N LYS A 98 -17.26 12.67 -8.18
CA LYS A 98 -17.43 12.91 -9.61
C LYS A 98 -18.23 11.79 -10.26
N MET A 99 -17.98 10.53 -9.91
CA MET A 99 -18.67 9.35 -10.45
C MET A 99 -20.19 9.44 -10.29
N GLN A 100 -20.67 9.93 -9.14
CA GLN A 100 -22.11 10.13 -8.87
C GLN A 100 -22.76 11.22 -9.74
N LYS A 101 -21.97 12.14 -10.30
CA LYS A 101 -22.44 13.30 -11.07
C LYS A 101 -22.19 13.14 -12.57
N VAL A 102 -21.82 11.94 -13.02
CA VAL A 102 -21.49 11.71 -14.42
C VAL A 102 -22.76 11.52 -15.23
N LEU A 103 -22.83 12.21 -16.37
CA LEU A 103 -23.93 12.12 -17.33
C LEU A 103 -23.43 11.54 -18.65
N GLY A 104 -24.31 10.88 -19.40
CA GLY A 104 -24.02 10.40 -20.76
C GLY A 104 -23.44 8.98 -20.80
N PRO A 105 -22.46 8.67 -21.66
CA PRO A 105 -22.01 7.28 -21.87
C PRO A 105 -21.35 6.66 -20.63
N LEU A 106 -20.73 7.48 -19.78
CA LEU A 106 -20.14 7.04 -18.52
C LEU A 106 -21.20 6.79 -17.42
N GLU A 107 -22.42 7.31 -17.59
CA GLU A 107 -23.55 7.00 -16.70
C GLU A 107 -23.94 5.53 -16.79
N MET A 108 -23.81 4.91 -17.97
CA MET A 108 -23.99 3.46 -18.14
C MET A 108 -23.02 2.68 -17.24
N LEU A 109 -21.77 3.14 -17.10
CA LEU A 109 -20.80 2.52 -16.19
C LEU A 109 -21.19 2.72 -14.72
N TYR A 110 -21.69 3.89 -14.37
CA TYR A 110 -22.20 4.17 -13.03
C TYR A 110 -23.36 3.22 -12.67
N GLN A 111 -24.33 3.05 -13.58
CA GLN A 111 -25.43 2.11 -13.39
C GLN A 111 -24.94 0.65 -13.30
N CYS A 112 -23.92 0.27 -14.07
CA CYS A 112 -23.32 -1.07 -13.97
C CYS A 112 -22.60 -1.28 -12.64
N MET A 113 -21.94 -0.25 -12.11
CA MET A 113 -21.28 -0.28 -10.81
C MET A 113 -22.31 -0.39 -9.67
N GLU A 114 -23.35 0.44 -9.68
CA GLU A 114 -24.37 0.48 -8.62
C GLU A 114 -25.22 -0.79 -8.57
N ASN A 115 -25.61 -1.33 -9.72
CA ASN A 115 -26.35 -2.59 -9.80
C ASN A 115 -25.44 -3.84 -9.75
N ARG A 116 -24.12 -3.65 -9.63
CA ARG A 116 -23.12 -4.72 -9.66
C ARG A 116 -23.32 -5.69 -10.85
N MET A 117 -23.46 -5.11 -12.04
CA MET A 117 -23.62 -5.83 -13.31
C MET A 117 -22.26 -6.24 -13.89
N ARG A 118 -22.21 -7.41 -14.53
CA ARG A 118 -21.02 -7.82 -15.29
C ARG A 118 -20.90 -7.03 -16.60
N ILE A 119 -19.69 -6.56 -16.87
CA ILE A 119 -19.34 -5.92 -18.13
C ILE A 119 -18.25 -6.71 -18.85
N ARG A 120 -18.22 -6.61 -20.17
CA ARG A 120 -17.13 -7.11 -21.02
C ARG A 120 -16.33 -5.93 -21.57
N VAL A 121 -15.07 -5.82 -21.16
CA VAL A 121 -14.13 -4.79 -21.60
C VAL A 121 -13.17 -5.38 -22.62
N TYR A 122 -13.20 -4.89 -23.85
CA TYR A 122 -12.24 -5.28 -24.88
C TYR A 122 -10.96 -4.46 -24.75
N THR A 123 -9.82 -5.13 -24.67
CA THR A 123 -8.51 -4.50 -24.56
C THR A 123 -7.82 -4.39 -25.91
N ARG A 124 -7.20 -3.24 -26.17
CA ARG A 124 -6.45 -2.94 -27.38
C ARG A 124 -5.05 -3.56 -27.34
N ASN A 125 -4.54 -3.96 -28.50
CA ASN A 125 -3.13 -4.24 -28.75
C ASN A 125 -2.51 -3.15 -29.66
N ALA A 126 -1.21 -3.20 -29.91
CA ALA A 126 -0.54 -2.31 -30.86
C ALA A 126 -1.25 -2.27 -32.23
N ARG A 127 -1.76 -3.41 -32.69
CA ARG A 127 -2.62 -3.55 -33.86
C ARG A 127 -3.80 -4.46 -33.50
N GLY A 128 -5.01 -3.91 -33.52
CA GLY A 128 -6.26 -4.64 -33.25
C GLY A 128 -6.58 -4.86 -31.77
N ILE A 129 -7.48 -5.80 -31.51
CA ILE A 129 -7.97 -6.17 -30.17
C ILE A 129 -7.11 -7.32 -29.62
N ARG A 130 -6.65 -7.20 -28.38
CA ARG A 130 -5.84 -8.21 -27.67
C ARG A 130 -6.70 -9.34 -27.13
N GLY A 131 -7.85 -8.98 -26.56
CA GLY A 131 -8.70 -9.87 -25.80
C GLY A 131 -9.82 -9.11 -25.12
N HIS A 132 -10.47 -9.76 -24.16
CA HIS A 132 -11.53 -9.15 -23.37
C HIS A 132 -11.44 -9.58 -21.91
N VAL A 133 -12.03 -8.77 -21.04
CA VAL A 133 -12.12 -8.99 -19.60
C VAL A 133 -13.58 -8.91 -19.22
N GLU A 134 -14.08 -9.96 -18.57
CA GLU A 134 -15.38 -9.95 -17.93
C GLU A 134 -15.22 -9.69 -16.44
N ALA A 135 -15.86 -8.65 -15.92
CA ALA A 135 -15.68 -8.26 -14.53
C ALA A 135 -16.83 -7.39 -14.02
N TYR A 136 -16.87 -7.17 -12.71
CA TYR A 136 -17.68 -6.12 -12.08
C TYR A 136 -16.87 -4.83 -11.97
N VAL A 137 -17.51 -3.68 -12.19
CA VAL A 137 -16.88 -2.37 -12.00
C VAL A 137 -16.95 -1.99 -10.53
N ALA A 138 -15.80 -1.73 -9.91
CA ALA A 138 -15.72 -1.17 -8.56
C ALA A 138 -15.56 0.36 -8.60
N ALA A 139 -14.78 0.88 -9.55
CA ALA A 139 -14.66 2.32 -9.78
C ALA A 139 -14.27 2.63 -11.22
N PHE A 140 -14.56 3.86 -11.66
CA PHE A 140 -14.17 4.36 -12.97
C PHE A 140 -13.77 5.84 -12.93
N ASP A 141 -13.02 6.29 -13.93
CA ASP A 141 -12.57 7.68 -14.07
C ASP A 141 -12.88 8.22 -15.48
N LYS A 142 -12.81 9.55 -15.66
CA LYS A 142 -13.05 10.26 -16.92
C LYS A 142 -12.13 9.80 -18.07
N PHE A 143 -10.98 9.24 -17.72
CA PHE A 143 -10.01 8.70 -18.68
C PHE A 143 -10.28 7.24 -19.02
N TRP A 144 -11.42 6.67 -18.60
CA TRP A 144 -11.77 5.27 -18.76
C TRP A 144 -10.82 4.31 -18.02
N ASN A 145 -10.14 4.81 -16.98
CA ASN A 145 -9.44 3.93 -16.04
C ASN A 145 -10.50 3.20 -15.23
N LEU A 146 -10.40 1.87 -15.15
CA LEU A 146 -11.40 1.01 -14.51
C LEU A 146 -10.73 0.20 -13.40
N ALA A 147 -11.27 0.30 -12.19
CA ALA A 147 -11.00 -0.66 -11.13
C ALA A 147 -12.06 -1.76 -11.22
N LEU A 148 -11.61 -2.99 -11.41
CA LEU A 148 -12.45 -4.15 -11.67
C LEU A 148 -12.29 -5.20 -10.57
N GLU A 149 -13.38 -5.88 -10.25
CA GLU A 149 -13.46 -7.00 -9.31
C GLU A 149 -13.92 -8.28 -10.03
N ASP A 150 -13.42 -9.43 -9.57
CA ASP A 150 -13.74 -10.77 -10.10
C ASP A 150 -13.54 -10.86 -11.62
N CYS A 151 -12.31 -10.60 -12.07
CA CYS A 151 -11.98 -10.48 -13.47
C CYS A 151 -11.66 -11.83 -14.12
N PHE A 152 -12.38 -12.17 -15.18
CA PHE A 152 -12.05 -13.26 -16.08
C PHE A 152 -11.46 -12.67 -17.36
N GLU A 153 -10.14 -12.71 -17.48
CA GLU A 153 -9.44 -12.21 -18.66
C GLU A 153 -9.21 -13.34 -19.65
N THR A 154 -9.63 -13.12 -20.89
CA THR A 154 -9.38 -13.99 -22.03
C THR A 154 -8.52 -13.27 -23.07
N TRP A 155 -7.36 -13.82 -23.41
CA TRP A 155 -6.45 -13.24 -24.40
C TRP A 155 -5.75 -14.30 -25.23
N SER A 156 -5.33 -13.92 -26.44
CA SER A 156 -4.60 -14.81 -27.33
C SER A 156 -3.12 -14.44 -27.39
N ARG A 157 -2.23 -15.44 -27.39
CA ARG A 157 -0.79 -15.25 -27.61
C ARG A 157 -0.24 -16.28 -28.60
N LYS A 158 0.87 -15.96 -29.25
CA LYS A 158 1.58 -16.93 -30.09
C LYS A 158 2.19 -18.03 -29.22
N VAL A 159 1.99 -19.28 -29.60
CA VAL A 159 2.60 -20.42 -28.95
C VAL A 159 4.11 -20.34 -29.16
N LYS A 160 4.87 -20.19 -28.06
CA LYS A 160 6.34 -20.27 -28.08
C LYS A 160 6.75 -21.61 -27.50
N ARG A 161 6.88 -22.63 -28.34
CA ARG A 161 7.52 -23.90 -27.94
C ARG A 161 9.02 -23.67 -27.93
N LYS A 162 9.61 -23.51 -26.75
CA LYS A 162 11.04 -23.79 -26.61
C LYS A 162 11.17 -25.32 -26.56
N ALA A 163 12.06 -25.89 -27.35
CA ALA A 163 12.46 -27.27 -27.13
C ALA A 163 13.07 -27.34 -25.71
N PRO A 164 12.64 -28.28 -24.85
CA PRO A 164 13.28 -28.46 -23.56
C PRO A 164 14.77 -28.76 -23.79
N ALA A 165 15.64 -28.04 -23.10
CA ALA A 165 17.09 -28.11 -23.32
C ALA A 165 17.70 -29.44 -22.85
N LEU A 166 17.01 -30.14 -21.95
CA LEU A 166 17.28 -31.51 -21.57
C LEU A 166 16.06 -32.35 -21.98
N GLY A 167 16.28 -33.57 -22.47
CA GLY A 167 15.24 -34.46 -22.99
C GLY A 167 14.07 -34.73 -22.03
N ALA A 168 13.11 -35.54 -22.47
CA ALA A 168 11.74 -35.69 -21.95
C ALA A 168 11.52 -35.81 -20.42
N ASP A 169 12.57 -36.02 -19.61
CA ASP A 169 12.53 -36.11 -18.14
C ASP A 169 12.90 -34.82 -17.39
N ALA A 170 13.09 -33.70 -18.08
CA ALA A 170 13.49 -32.46 -17.43
C ALA A 170 12.31 -31.71 -16.78
N VAL A 171 12.22 -31.88 -15.45
CA VAL A 171 11.66 -30.95 -14.46
C VAL A 171 10.14 -30.84 -14.44
N LYS A 172 9.52 -31.54 -13.47
CA LYS A 172 8.26 -31.05 -12.86
C LYS A 172 8.55 -29.64 -12.34
N VAL A 173 8.15 -28.63 -13.08
CA VAL A 173 8.16 -27.24 -12.60
C VAL A 173 7.22 -27.23 -11.41
N GLU A 174 7.79 -27.12 -10.21
CA GLU A 174 7.01 -27.00 -8.97
C GLU A 174 5.98 -25.90 -9.16
N ALA A 175 4.75 -26.20 -8.74
CA ALA A 175 3.58 -25.38 -8.97
C ALA A 175 3.90 -23.93 -8.61
N ALA A 176 3.69 -23.04 -9.57
CA ALA A 176 3.96 -21.61 -9.46
C ALA A 176 3.56 -21.07 -8.08
N GLU A 177 4.48 -20.32 -7.48
CA GLU A 177 4.32 -19.61 -6.20
C GLU A 177 2.90 -19.06 -6.03
N SER A 178 2.34 -19.26 -4.84
CA SER A 178 0.92 -19.13 -4.44
C SER A 178 0.23 -17.79 -4.74
N GLY A 179 0.95 -16.80 -5.29
CA GLY A 179 0.48 -15.44 -5.55
C GLY A 179 0.21 -15.10 -7.02
N VAL A 180 0.60 -15.93 -7.99
CA VAL A 180 0.38 -15.62 -9.42
C VAL A 180 -0.89 -16.32 -9.92
N PRO A 181 -1.87 -15.60 -10.50
CA PRO A 181 -3.08 -16.22 -11.02
C PRO A 181 -2.73 -17.22 -12.14
N LYS A 182 -3.14 -18.48 -11.94
CA LYS A 182 -2.86 -19.57 -12.87
C LYS A 182 -3.61 -19.34 -14.17
N ALA A 183 -2.86 -19.21 -15.26
CA ALA A 183 -3.44 -19.12 -16.60
C ALA A 183 -3.76 -20.52 -17.13
N VAL A 184 -4.99 -20.71 -17.59
CA VAL A 184 -5.49 -21.94 -18.20
C VAL A 184 -5.56 -21.75 -19.72
N VAL A 185 -5.06 -22.71 -20.49
CA VAL A 185 -5.18 -22.67 -21.96
C VAL A 185 -6.55 -23.21 -22.34
N ARG A 186 -7.39 -22.39 -22.98
CA ARG A 186 -8.73 -22.80 -23.42
C ARG A 186 -8.75 -23.41 -24.81
N LYS A 187 -7.99 -22.82 -25.75
CA LYS A 187 -7.99 -23.25 -27.14
C LYS A 187 -6.63 -23.04 -27.78
N ILE A 188 -6.22 -23.99 -28.63
CA ILE A 188 -5.00 -23.90 -29.44
C ILE A 188 -5.42 -23.88 -30.90
N ASP A 189 -5.31 -22.71 -31.53
CA ASP A 189 -5.57 -22.49 -32.95
C ASP A 189 -4.23 -22.35 -33.68
N GLY A 190 -3.65 -23.50 -34.04
CA GLY A 190 -2.40 -23.59 -34.79
C GLY A 190 -1.21 -22.92 -34.06
N LYS A 191 -0.84 -21.72 -34.49
CA LYS A 191 0.29 -20.94 -33.92
C LYS A 191 -0.13 -20.01 -32.79
N THR A 192 -1.43 -19.90 -32.50
CA THR A 192 -1.98 -19.02 -31.46
C THR A 192 -2.71 -19.87 -30.44
N GLU A 193 -2.50 -19.59 -29.15
CA GLU A 193 -3.25 -20.16 -28.06
C GLU A 193 -4.03 -19.06 -27.33
N THR A 194 -5.28 -19.37 -26.97
CA THR A 194 -6.14 -18.52 -26.16
C THR A 194 -6.07 -18.99 -24.73
N LEU A 195 -5.70 -18.06 -23.85
CA LEU A 195 -5.57 -18.27 -22.42
C LEU A 195 -6.68 -17.54 -21.70
N GLU A 196 -7.05 -18.12 -20.57
CA GLU A 196 -7.97 -17.55 -19.61
C GLU A 196 -7.30 -17.51 -18.25
N ARG A 197 -7.51 -16.43 -17.50
CA ARG A 197 -7.09 -16.34 -16.10
C ARG A 197 -8.16 -15.63 -15.29
N HIS A 198 -8.28 -16.08 -14.05
CA HIS A 198 -9.06 -15.39 -13.04
C HIS A 198 -8.14 -14.45 -12.26
N VAL A 199 -8.55 -13.19 -12.10
CA VAL A 199 -7.84 -12.18 -11.32
C VAL A 199 -8.84 -11.56 -10.34
N PRO A 200 -8.63 -11.66 -9.01
CA PRO A 200 -9.59 -11.14 -8.03
C PRO A 200 -9.86 -9.64 -8.16
N GLN A 201 -8.82 -8.85 -8.38
CA GLN A 201 -8.89 -7.40 -8.55
C GLN A 201 -7.90 -6.96 -9.63
N MET A 202 -8.33 -6.05 -10.51
CA MET A 202 -7.49 -5.54 -11.59
C MET A 202 -7.77 -4.07 -11.86
N LEU A 203 -6.70 -3.28 -12.03
CA LEU A 203 -6.79 -1.90 -12.50
C LEU A 203 -6.45 -1.86 -13.99
N LEU A 204 -7.41 -1.50 -14.83
CA LEU A 204 -7.19 -1.25 -16.26
C LEU A 204 -7.01 0.24 -16.52
N ARG A 205 -5.96 0.56 -17.27
CA ARG A 205 -5.72 1.92 -17.78
C ARG A 205 -6.60 2.16 -19.01
N GLY A 206 -7.30 3.29 -19.07
CA GLY A 206 -8.30 3.55 -20.11
C GLY A 206 -7.75 3.70 -21.52
N GLU A 207 -6.47 4.01 -21.67
CA GLU A 207 -5.78 3.97 -22.96
C GLU A 207 -5.82 2.58 -23.62
N GLN A 208 -5.83 1.53 -22.81
CA GLN A 208 -5.89 0.15 -23.28
C GLN A 208 -7.33 -0.31 -23.53
N VAL A 209 -8.34 0.44 -23.10
CA VAL A 209 -9.75 0.10 -23.29
C VAL A 209 -10.16 0.49 -24.71
N ALA A 210 -10.70 -0.47 -25.47
CA ALA A 210 -11.22 -0.23 -26.80
C ALA A 210 -12.74 -0.03 -26.78
N ILE A 211 -13.46 -0.99 -26.21
CA ILE A 211 -14.92 -1.05 -26.21
C ILE A 211 -15.39 -1.65 -24.89
N ILE A 212 -16.46 -1.11 -24.33
CA ILE A 212 -17.14 -1.66 -23.16
C ILE A 212 -18.53 -2.09 -23.57
N VAL A 213 -18.90 -3.32 -23.24
CA VAL A 213 -20.22 -3.89 -23.51
C VAL A 213 -20.83 -4.35 -22.20
N LYS A 214 -22.07 -3.94 -21.95
CA LYS A 214 -22.89 -4.49 -20.86
C LYS A 214 -23.30 -5.91 -21.22
N ILE A 215 -23.04 -6.88 -20.35
CA ILE A 215 -23.56 -8.24 -20.49
C ILE A 215 -24.92 -8.27 -19.77
N ASN A 216 -25.97 -8.69 -20.48
CA ASN A 216 -27.28 -8.95 -19.91
C ASN A 216 -27.34 -10.37 -19.33
#